data_AF-A0A2G9SLC1-F1
#
_entry.id   AF-A0A2G9SLC1-F1
#
_cell.length_a   1.000
_cell.length_b   1.000
_cell.length_c   1.000
_cell.angle_alpha   90.00
_cell.angle_beta   90.00
_cell.angle_gamma   90.00
#
_symmetry.space_group_name_H-M   'P 1'
#
loop_
_entity.id
_entity.type
_entity.pdbx_description
1 polymer ?
#
loop_
_entity_poly.entity_id
_entity_poly.type
_entity_poly.pdbx_seq_one_letter_code
_entity_poly.pdbx_strand_id
1 'polypeptide(L)'
;MASLLPSQKEMGSGTYTFSSQPRVVQNRHKYRTIQPPTSEESYHYGNIMYDRRVVRGNTYAQLILPLTAQPDPVEIQRAQEARRRALAKKRAKDLLRPRTPEPVEGRKNIEVQTGESNRSTKM
;
A
#
# COMPACT_ATOMS: atom_id res chain seq x y z
N MET A 1 6.71 -33.71 36.75
CA MET A 1 8.11 -34.06 37.10
C MET A 1 8.81 -32.78 37.53
N ALA A 2 9.03 -32.61 38.84
CA ALA A 2 9.55 -31.39 39.44
C ALA A 2 11.01 -31.16 39.03
N SER A 3 11.32 -29.96 38.50
CA SER A 3 12.69 -29.52 38.28
C SER A 3 13.22 -28.90 39.56
N LEU A 4 14.11 -29.62 40.25
CA LEU A 4 14.87 -29.10 41.38
C LEU A 4 15.89 -28.08 40.87
N LEU A 5 15.80 -26.83 41.35
CA LEU A 5 16.84 -25.83 41.16
C LEU A 5 18.06 -26.23 42.01
N PRO A 6 19.28 -26.30 41.47
CA PRO A 6 20.46 -26.53 42.29
C PRO A 6 20.70 -25.33 43.22
N SER A 7 20.90 -25.65 44.49
CA SER A 7 21.17 -24.73 45.58
C SER A 7 22.47 -23.95 45.34
N GLN A 8 22.37 -22.64 45.48
CA GLN A 8 23.47 -21.69 45.41
C GLN A 8 24.39 -21.93 46.61
N LYS A 9 25.57 -22.53 46.36
CA LYS A 9 26.65 -22.58 47.35
C LYS A 9 27.80 -21.69 46.87
N GLU A 10 28.15 -20.78 47.75
CA GLU A 10 29.00 -19.62 47.56
C GLU A 10 30.46 -19.94 47.20
N MET A 11 31.14 -18.87 46.76
CA MET A 11 32.57 -18.56 46.93
C MET A 11 33.44 -18.64 45.67
N GLY A 12 33.98 -17.48 45.29
CA GLY A 12 35.19 -17.34 44.47
C GLY A 12 34.94 -16.99 43.01
N SER A 13 35.62 -15.94 42.54
CA SER A 13 35.92 -15.60 41.14
C SER A 13 35.90 -16.80 40.19
N GLY A 14 34.72 -17.14 39.67
CA GLY A 14 34.51 -18.22 38.72
C GLY A 14 33.59 -17.70 37.62
N THR A 15 34.07 -17.68 36.39
CA THR A 15 33.30 -17.32 35.20
C THR A 15 32.01 -18.15 35.13
N TYR A 16 30.86 -17.47 35.07
CA TYR A 16 29.55 -18.10 34.89
C TYR A 16 29.58 -19.01 33.66
N THR A 17 29.45 -20.32 33.89
CA THR A 17 29.49 -21.32 32.83
C THR A 17 28.09 -21.89 32.65
N PHE A 18 27.43 -21.48 31.56
CA PHE A 18 26.15 -22.05 31.14
C PHE A 18 26.38 -23.27 30.26
N SER A 19 25.87 -24.43 30.66
CA SER A 19 25.84 -25.64 29.83
C SER A 19 24.41 -26.12 29.67
N SER A 20 24.04 -26.51 28.45
CA SER A 20 22.73 -27.11 28.15
C SER A 20 22.93 -28.37 27.33
N GLN A 21 22.13 -29.40 27.62
CA GLN A 21 22.11 -30.62 26.81
C GLN A 21 21.20 -30.42 25.60
N PRO A 22 21.58 -30.89 24.41
CA PRO A 22 20.74 -30.77 23.22
C PRO A 22 19.41 -31.52 23.46
N ARG A 23 18.30 -30.81 23.26
CA ARG A 23 16.94 -31.37 23.32
C ARG A 23 16.27 -31.24 21.97
N VAL A 24 15.63 -32.32 21.53
CA VAL A 24 14.89 -32.36 20.27
C VAL A 24 13.69 -31.41 20.36
N VAL A 25 13.55 -30.53 19.38
CA VAL A 25 12.41 -29.60 19.28
C VAL A 25 11.15 -30.41 18.96
N GLN A 26 10.14 -30.30 19.80
CA GLN A 26 8.85 -30.97 19.57
C GLN A 26 8.16 -30.36 18.35
N ASN A 27 7.69 -31.21 17.42
CA ASN A 27 6.93 -30.75 16.26
C ASN A 27 5.62 -30.10 16.70
N ARG A 28 5.52 -28.77 16.59
CA ARG A 28 4.27 -28.04 16.82
C ARG A 28 3.35 -28.24 15.62
N HIS A 29 2.08 -28.53 15.86
CA HIS A 29 1.08 -28.59 14.79
C HIS A 29 1.02 -27.24 14.05
N LYS A 30 0.94 -27.29 12.72
CA LYS A 30 0.76 -26.09 11.90
C LYS A 30 -0.58 -25.45 12.27
N TYR A 31 -0.56 -24.15 12.56
CA TYR A 31 -1.73 -23.35 12.96
C TYR A 31 -2.92 -23.44 12.00
N ARG A 32 -2.70 -23.93 10.76
CA ARG A 32 -3.70 -23.96 9.70
C ARG A 32 -4.48 -25.27 9.57
N THR A 33 -4.18 -26.30 10.37
CA THR A 33 -4.89 -27.60 10.26
C THR A 33 -6.08 -27.72 11.23
N ILE A 34 -6.46 -26.65 11.92
CA ILE A 34 -7.74 -26.61 12.63
C ILE A 34 -8.81 -26.44 11.55
N GLN A 35 -9.47 -27.54 11.18
CA GLN A 35 -10.70 -27.46 10.40
C GLN A 35 -11.69 -26.60 11.21
N PRO A 36 -12.27 -25.54 10.64
CA PRO A 36 -13.29 -24.77 11.33
C PRO A 36 -14.50 -25.67 11.65
N PRO A 37 -15.23 -25.40 12.75
CA PRO A 37 -16.42 -26.16 13.11
C PRO A 37 -17.41 -26.18 11.94
N THR A 38 -18.00 -27.35 11.72
CA THR A 38 -19.09 -27.63 10.78
C THR A 38 -20.38 -26.96 11.23
N SER A 39 -20.38 -25.63 11.35
CA SER A 39 -21.61 -24.84 11.34
C SER A 39 -21.92 -24.52 9.88
N GLU A 40 -23.07 -24.99 9.41
CA GLU A 40 -23.58 -24.88 8.06
C GLU A 40 -23.81 -23.43 7.61
N GLU A 41 -22.73 -22.70 7.40
CA GLU A 41 -22.71 -21.64 6.41
C GLU A 41 -21.79 -22.15 5.32
N SER A 42 -22.42 -22.76 4.32
CA SER A 42 -21.78 -23.11 3.07
C SER A 42 -21.14 -21.84 2.53
N TYR A 43 -19.86 -21.61 2.83
CA TYR A 43 -19.07 -20.56 2.20
C TYR A 43 -19.07 -20.93 0.73
N HIS A 44 -19.96 -20.29 -0.03
CA HIS A 44 -19.99 -20.46 -1.48
C HIS A 44 -18.69 -19.84 -1.97
N TYR A 45 -17.63 -20.65 -2.07
CA TYR A 45 -16.38 -20.31 -2.73
C TYR A 45 -16.63 -20.21 -4.24
N GLY A 46 -17.52 -19.28 -4.61
CA GLY A 46 -17.82 -18.88 -5.96
C GLY A 46 -17.13 -17.55 -6.25
N ASN A 47 -16.98 -17.22 -7.52
CA ASN A 47 -16.46 -15.93 -7.92
C ASN A 47 -17.36 -14.82 -7.36
N ILE A 48 -16.84 -14.04 -6.40
CA ILE A 48 -17.57 -12.96 -5.72
C ILE A 48 -18.05 -11.86 -6.67
N MET A 49 -17.49 -11.82 -7.88
CA MET A 49 -17.83 -10.86 -8.93
C MET A 49 -19.27 -11.00 -9.46
N TYR A 50 -19.97 -12.10 -9.16
CA TYR A 50 -21.39 -12.27 -9.52
C TYR A 50 -22.34 -11.60 -8.54
N ASP A 51 -21.87 -11.22 -7.35
CA ASP A 51 -22.67 -10.44 -6.42
C ASP A 51 -22.87 -9.03 -6.99
N ARG A 52 -24.13 -8.58 -7.06
CA ARG A 52 -24.49 -7.23 -7.55
C ARG A 52 -23.81 -6.11 -6.77
N ARG A 53 -23.33 -6.40 -5.56
CA ARG A 53 -22.59 -5.47 -4.69
C ARG A 53 -21.12 -5.34 -5.09
N VAL A 54 -20.57 -6.34 -5.79
CA VAL A 54 -19.16 -6.40 -6.14
C VAL A 54 -18.96 -5.79 -7.52
N VAL A 55 -18.20 -4.70 -7.53
CA VAL A 55 -17.99 -3.87 -8.70
C VAL A 55 -16.51 -3.96 -9.10
N ARG A 56 -16.23 -4.47 -10.31
CA ARG A 56 -14.86 -4.59 -10.81
C ARG A 56 -14.34 -3.25 -11.32
N GLY A 57 -13.41 -2.64 -10.60
CA GLY A 57 -12.72 -1.44 -11.06
C GLY A 57 -13.47 -0.13 -10.78
N ASN A 58 -13.18 0.90 -11.58
CA ASN A 58 -13.52 2.30 -11.32
C ASN A 58 -15.01 2.67 -11.57
N THR A 59 -15.93 1.73 -11.45
CA THR A 59 -17.33 1.93 -11.85
C THR A 59 -18.06 2.94 -10.95
N TYR A 60 -17.55 3.23 -9.75
CA TYR A 60 -18.06 4.31 -8.88
C TYR A 60 -17.66 5.72 -9.32
N ALA A 61 -16.54 5.88 -10.05
CA ALA A 61 -16.14 7.20 -10.56
C ALA A 61 -16.66 7.46 -11.99
N GLN A 62 -17.27 6.45 -12.63
CA GLN A 62 -18.10 6.71 -13.79
C GLN A 62 -19.39 7.35 -13.29
N LEU A 63 -19.49 8.66 -13.47
CA LEU A 63 -20.77 9.38 -13.41
C LEU A 63 -21.66 8.79 -14.51
N ILE A 64 -22.40 7.73 -14.19
CA ILE A 64 -23.48 7.21 -15.04
C ILE A 64 -24.61 8.23 -14.89
N LEU A 65 -24.50 9.34 -15.61
CA LEU A 65 -25.65 10.20 -15.86
C LEU A 65 -26.70 9.30 -16.55
N PRO A 66 -27.95 9.26 -16.06
CA PRO A 66 -29.00 8.54 -16.76
C PRO A 66 -29.05 9.03 -18.21
N LEU A 67 -29.30 8.11 -19.15
CA LEU A 67 -29.31 8.40 -20.60
C LEU A 67 -30.27 9.56 -20.99
N THR A 68 -31.19 9.90 -20.09
CA THR A 68 -32.18 10.99 -20.20
C THR A 68 -31.72 12.32 -19.61
N ALA A 69 -30.66 12.36 -18.80
CA ALA A 69 -30.06 13.59 -18.29
C ALA A 69 -29.13 14.17 -19.36
N GLN A 70 -29.73 14.74 -20.41
CA GLN A 70 -28.99 15.63 -21.31
C GLN A 70 -28.48 16.80 -20.45
N PRO A 71 -27.16 16.96 -20.29
CA PRO A 71 -26.65 18.12 -19.57
C PRO A 71 -27.07 19.37 -20.34
N ASP A 72 -27.52 20.39 -19.61
CA ASP A 72 -27.92 21.66 -20.21
C ASP A 72 -26.77 22.17 -21.10
N PRO A 73 -27.00 22.58 -22.36
CA PRO A 73 -25.97 23.12 -23.24
C PRO A 73 -25.10 24.20 -22.59
N VAL A 74 -25.65 24.97 -21.63
CA VAL A 74 -24.91 25.99 -20.87
C VAL A 74 -23.85 25.35 -19.95
N GLU A 75 -24.17 24.23 -19.31
CA GLU A 75 -23.23 23.51 -18.43
C GLU A 75 -22.08 22.88 -19.21
N ILE A 76 -22.36 22.37 -20.42
CA ILE A 76 -21.35 21.83 -21.33
C ILE A 76 -20.36 22.94 -21.73
N GLN A 77 -20.86 24.11 -22.12
CA GLN A 77 -20.02 25.25 -22.49
C GLN A 77 -19.15 25.71 -21.31
N ARG A 78 -19.73 25.80 -20.11
CA ARG A 78 -19.00 26.17 -18.88
C ARG A 78 -17.90 25.15 -18.56
N ALA A 79 -18.17 23.85 -18.71
CA ALA A 79 -17.18 22.80 -18.48
C ALA A 79 -16.02 22.86 -19.50
N GLN A 80 -16.34 23.11 -20.77
CA GLN A 80 -15.33 23.29 -21.83
C GLN A 80 -14.47 24.53 -21.57
N GLU A 81 -15.09 25.65 -21.19
CA GLU A 81 -14.37 26.88 -20.83
C GLU A 81 -13.47 26.66 -19.60
N ALA A 82 -13.99 26.01 -18.55
CA ALA A 82 -13.22 25.69 -17.35
C ALA A 82 -12.00 24.81 -17.68
N ARG A 83 -12.17 23.82 -18.56
CA ARG A 83 -11.08 22.96 -19.04
C ARG A 83 -10.04 23.77 -19.82
N ARG A 84 -10.48 24.65 -20.72
CA ARG A 84 -9.61 25.56 -21.49
C ARG A 84 -8.81 26.47 -20.54
N ARG A 85 -9.48 27.07 -19.56
CA ARG A 85 -8.86 27.95 -18.56
C ARG A 85 -7.85 27.21 -17.69
N ALA A 86 -8.17 25.99 -17.24
CA ALA A 86 -7.26 25.17 -16.45
C ALA A 86 -5.99 24.82 -17.24
N LEU A 87 -6.12 24.49 -18.52
CA LEU A 87 -5.00 24.17 -19.40
C LEU A 87 -4.13 25.41 -19.69
N ALA A 88 -4.73 26.57 -19.93
CA ALA A 88 -4.01 27.84 -20.06
C ALA A 88 -3.24 28.19 -18.77
N LYS A 89 -3.87 28.01 -17.60
CA LYS A 89 -3.23 28.24 -16.30
C LYS A 89 -2.05 27.30 -16.07
N LYS A 90 -2.16 26.02 -16.45
CA LYS A 90 -1.03 25.07 -16.40
C LYS A 90 0.15 25.55 -17.25
N ARG A 91 -0.10 25.91 -18.52
CA ARG A 91 0.94 26.44 -19.43
C ARG A 91 1.61 27.70 -18.89
N ALA A 92 0.83 28.66 -18.38
CA ALA A 92 1.37 29.88 -17.79
C ALA A 92 2.25 29.58 -16.56
N LYS A 93 1.82 28.64 -15.71
CA LYS A 93 2.61 28.19 -14.56
C LYS A 93 3.93 27.53 -14.99
N ASP A 94 3.91 26.74 -16.07
CA ASP A 94 5.11 26.10 -16.58
C ASP A 94 6.12 27.11 -17.15
N LEU A 95 5.63 28.17 -17.81
CA LEU A 95 6.48 29.27 -18.31
C LEU A 95 7.08 30.12 -17.19
N LEU A 96 6.33 30.35 -16.11
CA LEU A 96 6.81 31.10 -14.94
C LEU A 96 7.72 30.28 -14.02
N ARG A 97 7.79 28.95 -14.21
CA ARG A 97 8.64 28.11 -13.40
C ARG A 97 10.11 28.38 -13.78
N PRO A 98 10.97 28.78 -12.83
CA PRO A 98 12.39 28.96 -13.12
C PRO A 98 12.95 27.63 -13.67
N ARG A 99 13.50 27.68 -14.88
CA ARG A 99 14.03 26.50 -15.57
C ARG A 99 15.42 26.18 -15.01
N THR A 100 15.73 24.90 -14.86
CA THR A 100 17.10 24.46 -14.58
C THR A 100 18.00 24.98 -15.71
N PRO A 101 19.14 25.62 -15.41
CA PRO A 101 20.07 26.08 -16.43
C PRO A 101 20.53 24.92 -17.32
N GLU A 102 20.91 25.26 -18.56
CA GLU A 102 21.39 24.25 -19.50
C GLU A 102 22.68 23.57 -18.98
N PRO A 103 22.86 22.26 -19.27
CA PRO A 103 24.09 21.56 -18.91
C PRO A 103 25.31 22.20 -19.59
N VAL A 104 26.45 22.21 -18.89
CA VAL A 104 27.74 22.62 -19.46
C VAL A 104 28.09 21.72 -20.65
N GLU A 105 28.73 22.29 -21.69
CA GLU A 105 29.17 21.55 -22.88
C GLU A 105 29.91 20.25 -22.50
N GLY A 106 29.44 19.12 -23.04
CA GLY A 106 29.98 17.79 -22.74
C GLY A 106 29.44 17.12 -21.47
N ARG A 107 28.52 17.74 -20.72
CA ARG A 107 27.88 17.16 -19.52
C ARG A 107 26.36 17.03 -19.70
N LYS A 108 25.75 16.07 -19.00
CA LYS A 108 24.29 15.87 -18.95
C LYS A 108 23.81 16.05 -17.51
N ASN A 109 22.70 16.77 -17.32
CA ASN A 109 22.04 16.85 -16.01
C ASN A 109 21.40 15.50 -15.71
N ILE A 110 21.65 14.94 -14.52
CA ILE A 110 21.04 13.69 -14.05
C ILE A 110 20.10 13.99 -12.88
N GLU A 111 18.96 13.31 -12.83
CA GLU A 111 18.05 13.40 -11.68
C GLU A 111 18.61 12.56 -10.53
N VAL A 112 18.94 13.22 -9.42
CA VAL A 112 19.43 12.55 -8.21
C VAL A 112 18.26 12.36 -7.25
N GLN A 113 17.91 11.11 -6.95
CA GLN A 113 16.89 10.78 -5.96
C GLN A 113 17.45 11.02 -4.56
N THR A 114 17.26 12.23 -4.03
CA THR A 114 17.48 12.51 -2.61
C THR A 114 16.39 11.80 -1.79
N GLY A 115 16.79 11.12 -0.71
CA GLY A 115 15.94 10.18 0.05
C GLY A 115 14.66 10.74 0.71
N GLU A 116 14.32 12.00 0.47
CA GLU A 116 13.07 12.58 0.93
C GLU A 116 11.94 12.23 -0.04
N SER A 117 11.14 11.27 0.40
CA SER A 117 9.83 10.87 -0.10
C SER A 117 9.15 11.89 -1.04
N ASN A 118 9.02 11.48 -2.30
CA ASN A 118 8.30 12.14 -3.37
C ASN A 118 6.88 12.58 -2.95
N ARG A 119 6.71 13.85 -2.57
CA ARG A 119 5.43 14.57 -2.67
C ARG A 119 5.23 15.08 -4.11
N SER A 120 5.33 14.18 -5.09
CA SER A 120 4.91 14.49 -6.45
C SER A 120 3.57 13.80 -6.72
N THR A 121 2.52 14.58 -6.52
CA THR A 121 1.15 14.31 -6.91
C THR A 121 1.13 13.96 -8.40
N LYS A 122 0.78 12.71 -8.74
CA LYS A 122 0.53 12.29 -10.13
C LYS A 122 -0.56 13.17 -10.74
N MET A 123 -0.25 13.74 -11.90
CA MET A 123 -1.18 14.40 -12.83
C MET A 123 -2.01 13.39 -13.61
#